data_AF-A0A842Y8S2-F1
#
_entry.id   AF-A0A842Y8S2-F1
#
_cell.length_a   1.000
_cell.length_b   1.000
_cell.length_c   1.000
_cell.angle_alpha   90.00
_cell.angle_beta   90.00
_cell.angle_gamma   90.00
#
_symmetry.space_group_name_H-M   'P 1'
#
loop_
_entity.id
_entity.type
_entity.pdbx_description
1 polymer ?
#
loop_
_entity_poly.entity_id
_entity_poly.type
_entity_poly.pdbx_seq_one_letter_code
_entity_poly.pdbx_strand_id
1 'polypeptide(L)'
;MVKSFNICKICGKRRYLNYAELCKKCNNSVVGLKIAENAIEKKQEMQAEMETHQSEELKEKQALEEMDELTSEQKERLVELSPGINTIAELDQQIEKTDEEEKPNEK
;
A
#
# COMPACT_ATOMS: atom_id res chain seq x y z
N MET A 1 -11.32 18.44 14.20
CA MET A 1 -11.12 17.23 15.04
C MET A 1 -12.42 16.88 15.72
N VAL A 2 -13.04 15.76 15.37
CA VAL A 2 -14.28 15.27 16.00
C VAL A 2 -13.93 14.84 17.43
N LYS A 3 -14.56 15.45 18.44
CA LYS A 3 -14.46 14.99 19.83
C LYS A 3 -15.50 13.89 20.04
N SER A 4 -15.04 12.65 20.24
CA SER A 4 -15.93 11.53 20.55
C SER A 4 -16.31 11.56 22.04
N PHE A 5 -17.58 11.27 22.34
CA PHE A 5 -18.03 11.12 23.73
C PHE A 5 -17.84 9.65 24.16
N ASN A 6 -16.72 9.35 24.82
CA ASN A 6 -16.32 7.98 25.13
C ASN A 6 -15.56 7.91 26.48
N ILE A 7 -15.07 6.73 26.87
CA ILE A 7 -14.36 6.47 28.12
C ILE A 7 -12.92 6.97 28.03
N CYS A 8 -12.52 7.86 28.95
CA CYS A 8 -11.15 8.35 28.99
C CYS A 8 -10.17 7.26 29.47
N LYS A 9 -9.08 7.03 28.74
CA LYS A 9 -8.05 6.03 29.08
C LYS A 9 -7.41 6.19 30.46
N ILE A 10 -7.33 7.41 30.99
CA ILE A 10 -6.69 7.66 32.30
C ILE A 10 -7.69 7.54 33.45
N CYS A 11 -8.84 8.22 33.36
CA CYS A 11 -9.77 8.29 34.50
C CYS A 11 -10.95 7.33 34.41
N GLY A 12 -11.12 6.59 33.32
CA GLY A 12 -12.21 5.63 33.11
C GLY A 12 -13.61 6.25 33.03
N LYS A 13 -13.72 7.59 33.05
CA LYS A 13 -15.02 8.28 33.01
C LYS A 13 -15.44 8.59 31.57
N ARG A 14 -16.73 8.41 31.28
CA ARG A 14 -17.35 8.78 30.00
C ARG A 14 -17.40 10.30 29.86
N ARG A 15 -16.65 10.86 28.89
CA ARG A 15 -16.46 12.30 28.66
C ARG A 15 -16.19 12.56 27.19
N TYR A 16 -16.21 13.82 26.78
CA TYR A 16 -15.62 14.21 25.50
C TYR A 16 -14.10 14.01 25.54
N LEU A 17 -13.60 13.27 24.57
CA LEU A 17 -12.19 12.93 24.43
C LEU A 17 -11.54 13.72 23.28
N ASN A 18 -10.23 13.89 23.38
CA ASN A 18 -9.39 14.34 22.26
C ASN A 18 -8.99 13.14 21.37
N TYR A 19 -8.18 13.41 20.34
CA TYR A 19 -7.67 12.36 19.43
C TYR A 19 -6.80 11.31 20.14
N ALA A 20 -6.22 11.63 21.29
CA ALA A 20 -5.45 10.70 22.13
C ALA A 20 -6.33 9.94 23.13
N GLU A 21 -7.66 10.03 23.01
CA GLU A 21 -8.65 9.37 23.89
C GLU A 21 -8.58 9.83 25.37
N LEU A 22 -8.17 11.08 25.57
CA LEU A 22 -8.08 11.72 26.88
C LEU A 22 -9.16 12.78 27.06
N CYS A 23 -9.75 12.82 28.25
CA CYS A 23 -10.62 13.93 28.63
C CYS A 23 -9.79 15.19 28.93
N LYS A 24 -10.42 16.37 28.87
CA LYS A 24 -9.76 17.67 29.10
C LYS A 24 -8.90 17.73 30.38
N LYS A 25 -9.38 17.16 31.49
CA LYS A 25 -8.63 17.16 32.75
C LYS A 25 -7.38 16.28 32.67
N CYS A 26 -7.55 15.06 32.15
CA CYS A 26 -6.47 14.09 32.02
C CYS A 26 -5.41 14.54 31.02
N ASN A 27 -5.80 15.20 29.93
CA ASN A 27 -4.86 15.75 28.94
C ASN A 27 -3.87 16.76 29.51
N ASN A 28 -4.24 17.49 30.57
CA ASN A 28 -3.37 18.49 31.20
C ASN A 28 -2.49 17.90 32.32
N SER A 29 -2.59 16.59 32.59
CA SER A 29 -1.72 15.92 33.55
C SER A 29 -0.39 15.52 32.90
N VAL A 30 0.68 15.35 33.68
CA VAL A 30 1.99 14.90 33.18
C VAL A 30 1.87 13.58 32.39
N VAL A 31 1.08 12.64 32.89
CA VAL A 31 0.82 11.36 32.22
C VAL A 31 0.03 11.56 30.92
N GLY A 32 -0.96 12.46 30.92
CA GLY A 32 -1.75 12.76 29.74
C GLY A 32 -0.96 13.48 28.65
N LEU A 33 -0.03 14.37 29.02
CA LEU A 33 0.86 15.04 28.06
C LEU A 33 1.73 14.02 27.34
N LYS A 34 2.37 13.09 28.07
CA LYS A 34 3.16 12.01 27.47
C LYS A 34 2.34 11.13 26.51
N ILE A 35 1.10 10.80 26.88
CA ILE A 35 0.21 10.02 26.01
C ILE A 35 -0.17 10.81 24.75
N ALA A 36 -0.41 12.12 24.88
CA ALA A 36 -0.70 12.97 23.73
C ALA A 36 0.51 13.13 22.80
N GLU A 37 1.72 13.33 23.36
CA GLU A 37 2.98 13.40 22.62
C GLU A 37 3.22 12.12 21.80
N ASN A 38 3.15 10.95 22.45
CA ASN A 38 3.30 9.66 21.75
C ASN A 38 2.23 9.44 20.67
N ALA A 39 1.02 9.95 20.88
CA ALA A 39 -0.04 9.85 19.88
C ALA A 39 0.20 10.78 18.67
N ILE A 40 0.86 11.93 18.87
CA ILE A 40 1.28 12.81 17.78
C ILE A 40 2.41 12.16 16.99
N GLU A 41 3.43 11.65 17.67
CA GLU A 41 4.61 11.03 17.06
C GLU A 41 4.20 9.86 16.15
N LYS A 42 3.40 8.91 16.66
CA LYS A 42 2.88 7.81 15.86
C LYS A 42 2.06 8.25 14.66
N LYS A 43 1.32 9.37 14.79
CA LYS A 43 0.54 9.90 13.68
C LYS A 43 1.45 10.49 12.61
N GLN A 44 2.53 11.16 12.99
CA GLN A 44 3.52 11.71 12.07
C GLN A 44 4.26 10.60 11.33
N GLU A 45 4.68 9.55 12.03
CA GLU A 45 5.30 8.35 11.43
C GLU A 45 4.38 7.71 10.40
N MET A 46 3.11 7.44 10.76
CA MET A 46 2.14 6.87 9.85
C MET A 46 1.85 7.76 8.63
N GLN A 47 1.87 9.09 8.81
CA GLN A 47 1.72 10.02 7.70
C GLN A 47 2.92 9.98 6.76
N ALA A 48 4.14 9.96 7.30
CA ALA A 48 5.36 9.86 6.50
C ALA A 48 5.44 8.53 5.73
N GLU A 49 5.04 7.42 6.35
CA GLU A 49 4.96 6.12 5.67
C GLU A 49 3.93 6.13 4.53
N MET A 50 2.74 6.69 4.76
CA MET A 50 1.73 6.81 3.70
C MET A 50 2.18 7.71 2.55
N GLU A 51 2.82 8.84 2.85
CA GLU A 51 3.37 9.74 1.81
C GLU A 51 4.46 9.05 0.99
N THR A 52 5.31 8.26 1.64
CA THR A 52 6.36 7.48 0.97
C THR A 52 5.74 6.43 0.04
N HIS A 53 4.77 5.66 0.53
CA HIS A 53 4.08 4.65 -0.26
C HIS A 53 3.34 5.26 -1.45
N GLN A 54 2.62 6.38 -1.25
CA GLN A 54 1.95 7.08 -2.35
C GLN A 54 2.94 7.61 -3.39
N SER A 55 4.11 8.09 -2.98
CA SER A 55 5.15 8.52 -3.91
C SER A 55 5.73 7.37 -4.71
N GLU A 56 5.91 6.20 -4.12
CA GLU A 56 6.43 5.01 -4.81
C GLU A 56 5.41 4.48 -5.81
N GLU A 57 4.15 4.38 -5.40
CA GLU A 57 3.04 3.94 -6.26
C GLU A 57 2.84 4.89 -7.46
N LEU A 58 2.95 6.21 -7.26
CA LEU A 58 2.90 7.18 -8.36
C LEU A 58 4.08 7.04 -9.33
N LYS A 59 5.29 6.77 -8.82
CA LYS A 59 6.47 6.55 -9.67
C LYS A 59 6.35 5.26 -10.48
N GLU A 60 5.88 4.17 -9.86
CA GLU A 60 5.64 2.91 -10.55
C GLU A 60 4.59 3.09 -11.65
N LYS A 61 3.49 3.78 -11.33
CA LYS A 61 2.44 4.05 -12.31
C LYS A 61 2.93 4.93 -13.47
N GLN A 62 3.73 5.96 -13.20
CA GLN A 62 4.33 6.79 -14.25
C GLN A 62 5.29 5.97 -15.13
N ALA A 63 6.10 5.08 -14.56
CA ALA A 63 6.99 4.22 -15.33
C ALA A 63 6.21 3.24 -16.24
N LEU A 64 5.06 2.72 -15.77
CA LEU A 64 4.18 1.88 -16.57
C LEU A 64 3.51 2.67 -17.70
N GLU A 65 3.02 3.89 -17.43
CA GLU A 65 2.43 4.77 -18.44
C GLU A 65 3.47 5.18 -19.51
N GLU A 66 4.71 5.49 -19.13
CA GLU A 66 5.80 5.77 -20.08
C GLU A 66 6.14 4.55 -20.96
N MET A 67 6.14 3.34 -20.40
CA MET A 67 6.33 2.10 -21.16
C MET A 67 5.17 1.84 -22.14
N ASP A 68 3.95 2.21 -21.75
CA ASP A 68 2.77 2.07 -22.60
C ASP A 68 2.72 3.12 -23.73
N GLU A 69 3.21 4.34 -23.49
CA GLU A 69 3.32 5.43 -24.48
C GLU A 69 4.50 5.30 -25.47
N LEU A 70 5.41 4.33 -25.28
CA LEU A 70 6.42 4.03 -26.29
C LEU A 70 5.77 3.72 -27.64
N THR A 71 6.25 4.36 -28.72
CA THR A 71 5.78 4.07 -30.07
C THR A 71 6.07 2.62 -30.44
N SER A 72 5.28 2.02 -31.35
CA SER A 72 5.46 0.62 -31.77
C SER A 72 6.90 0.30 -32.18
N GLU A 73 7.60 1.26 -32.79
CA GLU A 73 9.01 1.19 -33.21
C GLU A 73 10.01 1.17 -32.04
N GLN A 74 9.71 1.84 -30.93
CA GLN A 74 10.53 1.82 -29.72
C GLN A 74 10.28 0.56 -28.89
N LYS A 75 9.04 0.05 -28.86
CA LYS A 75 8.70 -1.25 -28.27
C LYS A 75 9.40 -2.39 -29.01
N GLU A 76 9.43 -2.36 -30.34
CA GLU A 76 10.17 -3.33 -31.17
C GLU A 76 11.67 -3.36 -30.83
N ARG A 77 12.33 -2.20 -30.75
CA ARG A 77 13.76 -2.12 -30.38
C ARG A 77 14.07 -2.57 -28.95
N LEU A 78 13.16 -2.37 -28.01
CA LEU A 78 13.31 -2.86 -26.63
C LEU A 78 13.22 -4.39 -26.54
N VAL A 79 12.35 -5.01 -27.36
CA VAL A 79 12.27 -6.47 -27.51
C VAL A 79 13.54 -7.02 -28.16
N GLU A 80 14.10 -6.35 -29.16
CA GLU A 80 15.37 -6.74 -29.81
C GLU A 80 16.59 -6.65 -28.87
N LEU A 81 16.57 -5.73 -27.90
CA LEU A 81 17.68 -5.51 -26.95
C LEU A 81 17.63 -6.39 -25.69
N SER A 82 16.51 -7.06 -25.40
CA SER A 82 16.37 -8.06 -24.32
C SER A 82 16.06 -9.45 -24.91
N PRO A 83 17.08 -10.18 -25.41
CA PRO A 83 16.90 -11.51 -26.01
C PRO A 83 16.71 -12.59 -24.92
N GLY A 84 15.60 -12.49 -24.18
CA GLY A 84 15.27 -13.42 -23.09
C GLY A 84 13.86 -13.32 -22.52
N ILE A 85 13.04 -12.33 -22.93
CA ILE A 85 11.61 -12.30 -22.60
C ILE A 85 10.85 -12.71 -23.85
N ASN A 86 10.66 -14.02 -24.01
CA ASN A 86 9.66 -14.55 -24.94
C ASN A 86 8.31 -13.95 -24.54
N THR A 87 7.66 -13.37 -25.53
CA THR A 87 6.45 -12.58 -25.38
C THR A 87 5.37 -13.35 -24.61
N ILE A 88 4.48 -12.64 -23.89
CA ILE A 88 3.32 -13.25 -23.20
C ILE A 88 2.49 -14.13 -24.18
N ALA A 89 2.48 -13.77 -25.47
CA ALA A 89 1.85 -14.55 -26.53
C ALA A 89 2.48 -15.94 -26.78
N GLU A 90 3.77 -16.14 -26.50
CA GLU A 90 4.45 -17.43 -26.60
C GLU A 90 4.31 -18.30 -25.35
N LEU A 91 3.95 -17.70 -24.20
CA LEU A 91 3.57 -18.43 -22.99
C LEU A 91 2.17 -19.03 -23.11
N ASP A 92 1.20 -18.30 -23.65
CA ASP A 92 -0.17 -18.81 -23.83
C ASP A 92 -0.22 -19.99 -24.82
N GLN A 93 0.59 -19.97 -25.89
CA GLN A 93 0.69 -21.11 -26.82
C GLN A 93 1.38 -22.35 -26.25
N GLN A 94 2.21 -22.20 -25.22
CA GLN A 94 2.85 -23.34 -24.54
C GLN A 94 1.90 -24.00 -23.53
N ILE A 95 0.98 -23.23 -22.93
CA ILE A 95 -0.03 -23.78 -22.02
C ILE A 95 -1.03 -24.66 -22.79
N GLU A 96 -1.54 -24.20 -23.95
CA GLU A 96 -2.46 -25.00 -24.78
C GLU A 96 -1.84 -26.32 -25.28
N LYS A 97 -0.54 -26.35 -25.58
CA LYS A 97 0.14 -27.59 -26.02
C LYS A 97 0.39 -28.59 -24.91
N THR A 98 0.38 -28.16 -23.65
CA THR A 98 0.67 -29.06 -22.52
C THR A 98 -0.59 -29.81 -22.05
N ASP A 99 -1.79 -29.25 -22.27
CA ASP A 99 -3.06 -29.89 -21.89
C ASP A 99 -3.53 -31.00 -22.86
N GLU A 100 -3.00 -31.09 -24.09
CA GLU A 100 -3.38 -32.17 -25.03
C GLU A 100 -2.61 -33.49 -24.85
N GLU A 101 -1.47 -33.51 -24.15
CA GLU A 101 -0.65 -34.73 -23.96
C GLU A 101 -0.95 -35.50 -22.65
N GLU A 102 -1.70 -34.93 -21.70
CA GLU A 102 -2.13 -35.63 -20.47
C GLU A 102 -3.58 -36.15 -20.56
N LYS A 103 -3.85 -37.02 -21.54
CA LYS A 103 -4.88 -38.06 -21.32
C LYS A 103 -4.22 -39.27 -20.65
N PRO A 104 -4.46 -39.52 -19.35
CA PRO A 104 -4.01 -40.74 -18.73
C PRO A 104 -4.74 -41.90 -19.40
N ASN A 105 -3.98 -42.76 -20.06
CA ASN A 105 -4.45 -44.04 -20.56
C ASN A 105 -4.65 -44.95 -19.34
N GLU A 106 -5.80 -44.84 -18.68
CA GLU A 106 -6.22 -45.82 -17.67
C GLU A 106 -6.56 -47.14 -18.39
N LYS A 107 -5.78 -48.16 -18.03
CA LYS A 107 -5.93 -49.57 -18.44
C LYS A 107 -7.14 -50.24 -17.81
#